data_AF-A0A431R460-F1
#
_entry.id   AF-A0A431R460-F1
#
_cell.length_a   1.000
_cell.length_b   1.000
_cell.length_c   1.000
_cell.angle_alpha   90.00
_cell.angle_beta   90.00
_cell.angle_gamma   90.00
#
_symmetry.space_group_name_H-M   'P 1'
#
loop_
_entity.id
_entity.type
_entity.pdbx_description
1 polymer ?
#
loop_
_entity_poly.entity_id
_entity_poly.type
_entity_poly.pdbx_seq_one_letter_code
_entity_poly.pdbx_strand_id
1 'polypeptide(L)'
;MLQLAGEVGLLVTEHAIGRSSANQSALADSLAAIMRTLIQAANEAGVTLEAAAVKNLSKIFDRWPHERLYPPALDVSADPEEQLPRELYVDVFERSVRGQTYVFQRCNGVNIGDRLTDNAMTADDYRFHDVFHYAYVAVLTWSPVIRALFHLKRKSDPKIDEAQDGARATLIEEGVATWIFGQAVALDFFADVKPGELPFDMLKHVRQFVAGYEAEQIPLWLWEEAILQGYAAFRFLREHRRGRLHIDIHNRRLTIETLP
;
A
#
# COMPACT_ATOMS: atom_id res chain seq x y z
N MET A 1 9.44 -3.25 -33.84
CA MET A 1 10.09 -2.38 -32.82
C MET A 1 11.11 -1.40 -33.41
N LEU A 2 12.12 -1.83 -34.16
CA LEU A 2 13.12 -0.91 -34.77
C LEU A 2 12.49 0.15 -35.69
N GLN A 3 11.51 -0.25 -36.50
CA GLN A 3 10.79 0.69 -37.37
C GLN A 3 10.03 1.76 -36.57
N LEU A 4 9.36 1.37 -35.47
CA LEU A 4 8.64 2.32 -34.61
C LEU A 4 9.60 3.35 -34.00
N ALA A 5 10.77 2.89 -33.54
CA ALA A 5 11.81 3.78 -33.04
C ALA A 5 12.33 4.74 -34.13
N GLY A 6 12.45 4.26 -35.37
CA GLY A 6 12.80 5.09 -36.53
C GLY A 6 11.79 6.20 -36.80
N GLU A 7 10.50 5.86 -36.89
CA GLU A 7 9.41 6.84 -37.13
C GLU A 7 9.32 7.89 -36.01
N VAL A 8 9.47 7.48 -34.75
CA VAL A 8 9.52 8.40 -33.60
C VAL A 8 10.75 9.31 -33.68
N GLY A 9 11.92 8.77 -34.03
CA GLY A 9 13.15 9.53 -34.18
C GLY A 9 13.09 10.60 -35.27
N LEU A 10 12.42 10.30 -36.40
CA LEU A 10 12.16 11.26 -37.46
C LEU A 10 11.32 12.44 -36.95
N LEU A 11 10.20 12.16 -36.27
CA LEU A 11 9.34 13.20 -35.69
C LEU A 11 10.09 14.10 -34.70
N VAL A 12 10.93 13.52 -33.83
CA VAL A 12 11.74 14.28 -32.86
C VAL A 12 12.74 15.19 -33.59
N THR A 13 13.36 14.71 -34.66
CA THR A 13 14.31 15.49 -35.46
C THR A 13 13.62 16.67 -36.15
N GLU A 14 12.43 16.46 -36.73
CA GLU A 14 11.63 17.50 -37.35
C GLU A 14 11.19 18.58 -36.35
N HIS A 15 10.85 18.17 -35.13
CA HIS A 15 10.55 19.10 -34.04
C HIS A 15 11.76 19.94 -33.64
N ALA A 16 12.92 19.31 -33.44
CA ALA A 16 14.16 19.98 -33.03
C ALA A 16 14.63 21.06 -34.03
N ILE A 17 14.35 20.87 -35.32
CA ILE A 17 14.71 21.82 -36.39
C ILE A 17 13.62 22.91 -36.59
N GLY A 18 12.57 22.92 -35.75
CA GLY A 18 11.51 23.93 -35.80
C GLY A 18 10.53 23.77 -36.98
N ARG A 19 10.54 22.63 -37.66
CA ARG A 19 9.65 22.35 -38.80
C ARG A 19 8.26 21.87 -38.37
N SER A 20 8.11 21.35 -37.15
CA SER A 20 6.84 20.76 -36.70
C SER A 20 5.76 21.81 -36.35
N SER A 21 6.12 23.04 -36.00
CA SER A 21 5.15 24.10 -35.65
C SER A 21 4.61 24.84 -36.88
N ALA A 22 5.29 24.72 -38.02
CA ALA A 22 4.96 25.45 -39.25
C ALA A 22 4.06 24.66 -40.22
N ASN A 23 3.91 23.34 -40.04
CA ASN A 23 3.17 22.49 -40.97
C ASN A 23 2.38 21.37 -40.27
N GLN A 24 1.10 21.64 -40.00
CA GLN A 24 0.17 20.65 -39.41
C GLN A 24 0.04 19.37 -40.24
N SER A 25 0.15 19.45 -41.57
CA SER A 25 0.07 18.27 -42.45
C SER A 25 1.25 17.33 -42.22
N ALA A 26 2.47 17.87 -42.14
CA ALA A 26 3.67 17.07 -41.90
C ALA A 26 3.60 16.37 -40.53
N LEU A 27 3.11 17.07 -39.49
CA LEU A 27 2.88 16.45 -38.18
C LEU A 27 1.86 15.30 -38.26
N ALA A 28 0.75 15.50 -38.98
CA ALA A 28 -0.26 14.46 -39.15
C ALA A 28 0.29 13.23 -39.88
N ASP A 29 1.11 13.41 -40.91
CA ASP A 29 1.76 12.32 -41.65
C ASP A 29 2.72 11.52 -40.76
N SER A 30 3.55 12.22 -39.97
CA SER A 30 4.47 11.60 -39.02
C SER A 30 3.72 10.81 -37.92
N LEU A 31 2.64 11.39 -37.37
CA LEU A 31 1.80 10.67 -36.40
C LEU A 31 1.11 9.45 -37.02
N ALA A 32 0.65 9.55 -38.26
CA ALA A 32 0.04 8.42 -38.98
C ALA A 32 1.06 7.30 -39.25
N ALA A 33 2.31 7.64 -39.56
CA ALA A 33 3.39 6.65 -39.73
C ALA A 33 3.67 5.90 -38.42
N ILE A 34 3.86 6.63 -37.32
CA ILE A 34 4.04 6.06 -35.97
C ILE A 34 2.87 5.13 -35.62
N MET A 35 1.63 5.59 -35.81
CA MET A 35 0.44 4.80 -35.49
C MET A 35 0.34 3.53 -36.33
N ARG A 36 0.65 3.57 -37.63
CA ARG A 36 0.68 2.37 -38.48
C ARG A 36 1.67 1.34 -37.97
N THR A 37 2.89 1.77 -37.64
CA THR A 37 3.93 0.86 -37.13
C THR A 37 3.60 0.33 -35.74
N LEU A 38 2.96 1.15 -34.89
CA LEU A 38 2.47 0.71 -33.58
C LEU A 38 1.37 -0.34 -33.69
N ILE A 39 0.39 -0.15 -34.60
CA ILE A 39 -0.66 -1.13 -34.88
C ILE A 39 -0.05 -2.44 -35.36
N GLN A 40 0.91 -2.39 -36.29
CA GLN A 40 1.59 -3.59 -36.77
C GLN A 40 2.29 -4.35 -35.64
N ALA A 41 3.08 -3.65 -34.81
CA ALA A 41 3.77 -4.27 -33.68
C ALA A 41 2.80 -4.88 -32.65
N ALA A 42 1.67 -4.20 -32.39
CA ALA A 42 0.64 -4.68 -31.48
C ALA A 42 -0.04 -5.96 -32.02
N ASN A 43 -0.35 -5.99 -33.32
CA ASN A 43 -0.90 -7.17 -34.00
C ASN A 43 0.08 -8.35 -33.96
N GLU A 44 1.37 -8.13 -34.23
CA GLU A 44 2.43 -9.15 -34.13
C GLU A 44 2.57 -9.71 -32.71
N ALA A 45 2.36 -8.87 -31.69
CA ALA A 45 2.37 -9.26 -30.29
C ALA A 45 1.06 -9.91 -29.80
N GLY A 46 0.01 -9.97 -30.64
CA GLY A 46 -1.29 -10.51 -30.27
C GLY A 46 -2.07 -9.64 -29.27
N VAL A 47 -1.80 -8.33 -29.22
CA VAL A 47 -2.46 -7.37 -28.31
C VAL A 47 -3.13 -6.28 -29.12
N THR A 48 -4.41 -6.01 -28.87
CA THR A 48 -5.09 -4.87 -29.49
C THR A 48 -4.71 -3.57 -28.77
N LEU A 49 -4.61 -2.46 -29.52
CA LEU A 49 -4.34 -1.15 -28.92
C LEU A 49 -5.43 -0.72 -27.94
N GLU A 50 -6.68 -1.09 -28.20
CA GLU A 50 -7.79 -0.87 -27.28
C GLU A 50 -7.56 -1.60 -25.95
N ALA A 51 -7.23 -2.90 -25.99
CA ALA A 51 -6.97 -3.66 -24.77
C ALA A 51 -5.76 -3.09 -24.01
N ALA A 52 -4.72 -2.66 -24.71
CA ALA A 52 -3.56 -2.01 -24.10
C ALA A 52 -3.95 -0.67 -23.44
N ALA A 53 -4.75 0.17 -24.11
CA ALA A 53 -5.21 1.44 -23.58
C ALA A 53 -6.08 1.26 -22.34
N VAL A 54 -7.08 0.37 -22.38
CA VAL A 54 -7.97 0.06 -21.23
C VAL A 54 -7.16 -0.43 -20.02
N LYS A 55 -6.23 -1.38 -20.22
CA LYS A 55 -5.37 -1.88 -19.15
C LYS A 55 -4.45 -0.78 -18.59
N ASN A 56 -3.93 0.10 -19.45
CA ASN A 56 -3.08 1.19 -19.01
C ASN A 56 -3.86 2.24 -18.20
N LEU A 57 -5.10 2.57 -18.60
CA LEU A 57 -5.98 3.46 -17.84
C LEU A 57 -6.33 2.86 -16.48
N SER A 58 -6.71 1.58 -16.43
CA SER A 58 -6.95 0.88 -15.16
C SER A 58 -5.73 0.94 -14.25
N LYS A 59 -4.53 0.64 -14.76
CA LYS A 59 -3.26 0.73 -14.02
C LYS A 59 -2.95 2.15 -13.53
N ILE A 60 -3.18 3.17 -14.36
CA ILE A 60 -2.91 4.56 -13.99
C ILE A 60 -3.88 5.01 -12.90
N PHE A 61 -5.17 4.80 -13.07
CA PHE A 61 -6.17 5.31 -12.12
C PHE A 61 -6.23 4.51 -10.82
N ASP A 62 -5.77 3.27 -10.82
CA ASP A 62 -5.55 2.50 -9.60
C ASP A 62 -4.45 3.11 -8.70
N ARG A 63 -3.48 3.82 -9.29
CA ARG A 63 -2.36 4.45 -8.58
C ARG A 63 -2.47 5.97 -8.42
N TRP A 64 -3.02 6.65 -9.42
CA TRP A 64 -3.19 8.10 -9.52
C TRP A 64 -4.59 8.41 -10.08
N PRO A 65 -5.64 8.23 -9.26
CA PRO A 65 -7.01 8.53 -9.69
C PRO A 65 -7.22 10.03 -9.85
N HIS A 66 -8.18 10.43 -10.69
CA HIS A 66 -8.63 11.82 -10.76
C HIS A 66 -9.30 12.27 -9.45
N GLU A 67 -10.06 11.37 -8.83
CA GLU A 67 -10.75 11.57 -7.56
C GLU A 67 -10.47 10.40 -6.64
N ARG A 68 -10.04 10.67 -5.40
CA ARG A 68 -9.77 9.64 -4.39
C ARG A 68 -11.07 9.27 -3.68
N LEU A 69 -11.78 8.31 -4.27
CA LEU A 69 -12.98 7.73 -3.67
C LEU A 69 -12.59 6.53 -2.81
N TYR A 70 -12.72 6.69 -1.49
CA TYR A 70 -12.48 5.60 -0.56
C TYR A 70 -13.56 4.52 -0.71
N PRO A 71 -13.20 3.23 -0.86
CA PRO A 71 -14.19 2.16 -0.89
C PRO A 71 -14.89 2.02 0.47
N PRO A 72 -16.05 1.34 0.53
CA PRO A 72 -16.67 0.95 1.80
C PRO A 72 -15.70 0.14 2.68
N ALA A 73 -15.95 0.10 3.99
CA ALA A 73 -15.22 -0.79 4.88
C ALA A 73 -15.46 -2.25 4.47
N LEU A 74 -14.41 -3.06 4.46
CA LEU A 74 -14.48 -4.46 3.99
C LEU A 74 -15.42 -5.35 4.83
N ASP A 75 -15.66 -4.97 6.08
CA ASP A 75 -16.55 -5.68 7.01
C ASP A 75 -17.90 -5.03 7.22
N VAL A 76 -18.30 -4.10 6.36
CA VAL A 76 -19.59 -3.38 6.51
C VAL A 76 -20.79 -4.34 6.57
N SER A 77 -20.69 -5.52 5.95
CA SER A 77 -21.73 -6.55 5.93
C SER A 77 -21.52 -7.67 6.95
N ALA A 78 -20.44 -7.63 7.74
CA ALA A 78 -20.20 -8.62 8.79
C ALA A 78 -21.10 -8.36 10.01
N ASP A 79 -21.25 -9.37 10.86
CA ASP A 79 -21.98 -9.23 12.12
C ASP A 79 -21.33 -8.12 12.98
N PRO A 80 -22.12 -7.31 13.71
CA PRO A 80 -21.60 -6.18 14.47
C PRO A 80 -20.47 -6.53 15.44
N GLU A 81 -20.52 -7.71 16.07
CA GLU A 81 -19.50 -8.21 16.99
C GLU A 81 -18.22 -8.70 16.28
N GLU A 82 -18.21 -8.79 14.95
CA GLU A 82 -17.08 -9.20 14.11
C GLU A 82 -16.51 -8.03 13.29
N GLN A 83 -17.10 -6.84 13.40
CA GLN A 83 -16.58 -5.63 12.77
C GLN A 83 -15.40 -5.05 13.56
N LEU A 84 -14.41 -4.54 12.85
CA LEU A 84 -13.34 -3.76 13.46
C LEU A 84 -13.94 -2.46 14.06
N PRO A 85 -13.52 -2.05 15.28
CA PRO A 85 -13.97 -0.80 15.87
C PRO A 85 -13.68 0.36 14.93
N ARG A 86 -14.67 1.21 14.69
CA ARG A 86 -14.51 2.35 13.77
C ARG A 86 -13.57 3.43 14.32
N GLU A 87 -13.42 3.46 15.63
CA GLU A 87 -12.45 4.25 16.35
C GLU A 87 -11.78 3.38 17.43
N LEU A 88 -10.46 3.43 17.50
CA LEU A 88 -9.66 2.64 18.45
C LEU A 88 -8.43 3.44 18.89
N TYR A 89 -8.08 3.32 20.18
CA TYR A 89 -6.87 3.90 20.75
C TYR A 89 -5.96 2.80 21.29
N VAL A 90 -4.68 2.86 20.92
CA VAL A 90 -3.66 1.90 21.39
C VAL A 90 -2.46 2.66 21.93
N ASP A 91 -2.17 2.45 23.21
CA ASP A 91 -0.93 2.93 23.82
C ASP A 91 0.19 1.94 23.47
N VAL A 92 1.30 2.43 22.92
CA VAL A 92 2.52 1.65 22.64
C VAL A 92 3.65 2.22 23.48
N PHE A 93 4.40 1.39 24.21
CA PHE A 93 5.50 1.87 25.06
C PHE A 93 6.53 0.77 25.35
N GLU A 94 7.78 1.18 25.50
CA GLU A 94 8.84 0.28 25.96
C GLU A 94 8.80 0.06 27.48
N ARG A 95 9.20 -1.14 27.91
CA ARG A 95 9.49 -1.46 29.32
C ARG A 95 10.64 -2.46 29.40
N SER A 96 11.55 -2.22 30.34
CA SER A 96 12.61 -3.19 30.65
C SER A 96 12.07 -4.29 31.58
N VAL A 97 12.30 -5.55 31.19
CA VAL A 97 11.96 -6.74 31.99
C VAL A 97 13.21 -7.60 32.08
N ARG A 98 13.75 -7.75 33.31
CA ARG A 98 14.97 -8.54 33.57
C ARG A 98 16.17 -8.13 32.70
N GLY A 99 16.33 -6.83 32.45
CA GLY A 99 17.43 -6.28 31.66
C GLY A 99 17.22 -6.26 30.14
N GLN A 100 16.11 -6.83 29.64
CA GLN A 100 15.74 -6.80 28.23
C GLN A 100 14.61 -5.79 27.99
N THR A 101 14.74 -4.96 26.96
CA THR A 101 13.68 -4.03 26.55
C THR A 101 12.67 -4.73 25.65
N TYR A 102 11.39 -4.55 25.98
CA TYR A 102 10.26 -5.01 25.19
C TYR A 102 9.31 -3.86 24.88
N VAL A 103 8.63 -3.93 23.75
CA VAL A 103 7.45 -3.10 23.46
C VAL A 103 6.20 -3.79 23.98
N PHE A 104 5.36 -3.01 24.65
CA PHE A 104 4.03 -3.40 25.12
C PHE A 104 2.98 -2.54 24.44
N GLN A 105 1.81 -3.13 24.28
CA GLN A 105 0.65 -2.48 23.69
C GLN A 105 -0.52 -2.59 24.66
N ARG A 106 -1.31 -1.52 24.76
CA ARG A 106 -2.43 -1.45 25.68
C ARG A 106 -3.61 -0.75 25.03
N CYS A 107 -4.76 -1.41 25.05
CA CYS A 107 -6.03 -0.86 24.60
C CYS A 107 -6.99 -0.81 25.78
N ASN A 108 -7.64 0.33 26.03
CA ASN A 108 -8.58 0.52 27.14
C ASN A 108 -8.04 0.06 28.51
N GLY A 109 -6.75 0.29 28.77
CA GLY A 109 -6.09 -0.10 30.03
C GLY A 109 -5.68 -1.58 30.11
N VAL A 110 -6.03 -2.40 29.12
CA VAL A 110 -5.70 -3.83 29.06
C VAL A 110 -4.52 -4.06 28.12
N ASN A 111 -3.50 -4.79 28.57
CA ASN A 111 -2.40 -5.18 27.69
C ASN A 111 -2.92 -6.16 26.63
N ILE A 112 -2.59 -5.89 25.37
CA ILE A 112 -2.99 -6.72 24.23
C ILE A 112 -1.75 -7.29 23.55
N GLY A 113 -1.90 -8.49 22.99
CA GLY A 113 -0.84 -9.16 22.23
C GLY A 113 0.33 -9.63 23.09
N ASP A 114 1.32 -10.17 22.41
CA ASP A 114 2.59 -10.53 23.03
C ASP A 114 3.51 -9.31 23.14
N ARG A 115 4.41 -9.35 24.12
CA ARG A 115 5.50 -8.37 24.22
C ARG A 115 6.49 -8.55 23.07
N LEU A 116 6.90 -7.46 22.44
CA LEU A 116 7.68 -7.51 21.21
C LEU A 116 9.15 -7.17 21.46
N THR A 117 10.02 -7.86 20.71
CA THR A 117 11.44 -7.50 20.56
C THR A 117 11.76 -7.40 19.08
N ASP A 118 12.94 -6.91 18.74
CA ASP A 118 13.36 -6.78 17.34
C ASP A 118 13.48 -8.15 16.65
N ASN A 119 13.61 -9.24 17.41
CA ASN A 119 13.79 -10.61 16.90
C ASN A 119 14.95 -10.72 15.88
N ALA A 120 15.94 -9.83 15.96
CA ALA A 120 17.07 -9.73 15.06
C ALA A 120 18.40 -9.74 15.82
N MET A 121 19.49 -10.15 15.14
CA MET A 121 20.84 -10.13 15.71
C MET A 121 21.33 -8.71 15.99
N THR A 122 20.89 -7.75 15.19
CA THR A 122 21.18 -6.32 15.35
C THR A 122 19.86 -5.61 15.56
N ALA A 123 19.79 -4.75 16.59
CA ALA A 123 18.60 -3.97 16.87
C ALA A 123 18.29 -3.01 15.71
N ASP A 124 17.07 -3.11 15.18
CA ASP A 124 16.57 -2.32 14.04
C ASP A 124 15.24 -1.62 14.35
N ASP A 125 14.79 -1.69 15.62
CA ASP A 125 13.51 -1.16 16.10
C ASP A 125 12.27 -1.83 15.49
N TYR A 126 12.40 -2.99 14.83
CA TYR A 126 11.26 -3.74 14.29
C TYR A 126 10.25 -4.17 15.37
N ARG A 127 10.60 -4.12 16.67
CA ARG A 127 9.64 -4.28 17.78
C ARG A 127 8.45 -3.31 17.76
N PHE A 128 8.49 -2.21 16.99
CA PHE A 128 7.36 -1.29 16.82
C PHE A 128 6.50 -1.58 15.58
N HIS A 129 6.72 -2.68 14.86
CA HIS A 129 6.08 -2.95 13.56
C HIS A 129 4.55 -3.08 13.60
N ASP A 130 3.93 -3.42 14.73
CA ASP A 130 2.46 -3.53 14.84
C ASP A 130 1.73 -2.23 14.43
N VAL A 131 2.42 -1.08 14.45
CA VAL A 131 1.90 0.18 13.91
C VAL A 131 1.52 0.10 12.42
N PHE A 132 2.17 -0.77 11.65
CA PHE A 132 1.84 -1.02 10.25
C PHE A 132 0.48 -1.70 10.12
N HIS A 133 0.22 -2.71 10.97
CA HIS A 133 -1.06 -3.42 11.00
C HIS A 133 -2.21 -2.50 11.43
N TYR A 134 -1.98 -1.60 12.39
CA TYR A 134 -2.94 -0.55 12.73
C TYR A 134 -3.20 0.45 11.60
N ALA A 135 -2.17 0.79 10.81
CA ALA A 135 -2.35 1.62 9.62
C ALA A 135 -3.20 0.90 8.56
N TYR A 136 -3.03 -0.42 8.41
CA TYR A 136 -3.87 -1.22 7.52
C TYR A 136 -5.33 -1.26 8.00
N VAL A 137 -5.58 -1.37 9.31
CA VAL A 137 -6.94 -1.21 9.87
C VAL A 137 -7.51 0.17 9.54
N ALA A 138 -6.79 1.23 9.89
CA ALA A 138 -7.27 2.60 9.74
C ALA A 138 -7.60 2.93 8.28
N VAL A 139 -6.67 2.62 7.37
CA VAL A 139 -6.71 3.09 5.98
C VAL A 139 -7.35 2.05 5.05
N LEU A 140 -6.97 0.77 5.18
CA LEU A 140 -7.42 -0.30 4.29
C LEU A 140 -8.70 -0.99 4.77
N THR A 141 -9.12 -0.77 6.03
CA THR A 141 -10.15 -1.58 6.71
C THR A 141 -9.87 -3.08 6.69
N TRP A 142 -8.58 -3.43 6.58
CA TRP A 142 -8.10 -4.79 6.43
C TRP A 142 -6.96 -5.04 7.41
N SER A 143 -7.06 -6.11 8.18
CA SER A 143 -5.95 -6.66 8.95
C SER A 143 -6.37 -7.98 9.59
N PRO A 144 -6.10 -9.15 8.98
CA PRO A 144 -6.25 -10.44 9.66
C PRO A 144 -5.42 -10.54 10.95
N VAL A 145 -4.28 -9.84 11.06
CA VAL A 145 -3.48 -9.74 12.30
C VAL A 145 -4.27 -9.08 13.42
N ILE A 146 -4.79 -7.86 13.18
CA ILE A 146 -5.52 -7.12 14.21
C ILE A 146 -6.88 -7.77 14.49
N ARG A 147 -7.54 -8.37 13.50
CA ARG A 147 -8.75 -9.19 13.74
C ARG A 147 -8.46 -10.35 14.69
N ALA A 148 -7.37 -11.08 14.48
CA ALA A 148 -7.00 -12.17 15.38
C ALA A 148 -6.66 -11.66 16.79
N LEU A 149 -5.91 -10.56 16.88
CA LEU A 149 -5.51 -9.90 18.13
C LEU A 149 -6.71 -9.50 19.00
N PHE A 150 -7.74 -8.91 18.40
CA PHE A 150 -8.96 -8.47 19.11
C PHE A 150 -10.06 -9.53 19.15
N HIS A 151 -9.82 -10.74 18.63
CA HIS A 151 -10.83 -11.79 18.50
C HIS A 151 -12.05 -11.40 17.66
N LEU A 152 -11.85 -10.60 16.61
CA LEU A 152 -12.85 -10.08 15.67
C LEU A 152 -12.76 -10.73 14.28
N LYS A 153 -12.39 -12.01 14.25
CA LYS A 153 -12.47 -12.79 13.02
C LYS A 153 -13.95 -13.01 12.65
N ARG A 154 -14.27 -13.00 11.36
CA ARG A 154 -15.64 -13.13 10.83
C ARG A 154 -16.10 -14.59 10.80
N LYS A 155 -16.30 -15.18 11.98
CA LYS A 155 -16.65 -16.59 12.20
C LYS A 155 -18.05 -16.96 11.78
N SER A 156 -18.97 -16.00 11.70
CA SER A 156 -20.33 -16.21 11.20
C SER A 156 -20.35 -16.68 9.73
N ASP A 157 -19.33 -16.36 8.94
CA ASP A 157 -19.08 -16.98 7.63
C ASP A 157 -17.80 -17.84 7.68
N PRO A 158 -17.91 -19.17 7.81
CA PRO A 158 -16.77 -20.06 7.91
C PRO A 158 -15.77 -19.96 6.73
N LYS A 159 -16.24 -19.60 5.53
CA LYS A 159 -15.34 -19.45 4.37
C LYS A 159 -14.49 -18.18 4.50
N ILE A 160 -15.07 -17.10 5.00
CA ILE A 160 -14.33 -15.85 5.25
C ILE A 160 -13.38 -16.05 6.42
N ASP A 161 -13.83 -16.66 7.53
CA ASP A 161 -12.98 -17.01 8.68
C ASP A 161 -11.72 -17.78 8.26
N GLU A 162 -11.90 -18.82 7.41
CA GLU A 162 -10.80 -19.65 6.94
C GLU A 162 -9.90 -18.93 5.92
N ALA A 163 -10.49 -18.29 4.92
CA ALA A 163 -9.74 -17.79 3.77
C ALA A 163 -9.19 -16.37 3.95
N GLN A 164 -9.95 -15.46 4.57
CA GLN A 164 -9.62 -14.04 4.67
C GLN A 164 -9.11 -13.64 6.05
N ASP A 165 -9.56 -14.31 7.12
CA ASP A 165 -9.14 -14.05 8.50
C ASP A 165 -8.28 -15.19 9.09
N GLY A 166 -7.98 -16.20 8.27
CA GLY A 166 -7.24 -17.40 8.67
C GLY A 166 -5.73 -17.18 8.77
N ALA A 167 -5.03 -18.20 9.27
CA ALA A 167 -3.58 -18.13 9.51
C ALA A 167 -2.78 -17.74 8.26
N ARG A 168 -3.19 -18.19 7.07
CA ARG A 168 -2.51 -17.83 5.82
C ARG A 168 -2.65 -16.33 5.52
N ALA A 169 -3.81 -15.73 5.76
CA ALA A 169 -4.02 -14.30 5.58
C ALA A 169 -3.15 -13.50 6.55
N THR A 170 -3.08 -13.91 7.82
CA THR A 170 -2.18 -13.32 8.83
C THR A 170 -0.71 -13.38 8.38
N LEU A 171 -0.25 -14.54 7.90
CA LEU A 171 1.13 -14.68 7.39
C LEU A 171 1.43 -13.80 6.18
N ILE A 172 0.43 -13.58 5.31
CA ILE A 172 0.57 -12.69 4.16
C ILE A 172 0.68 -11.23 4.60
N GLU A 173 -0.16 -10.77 5.55
CA GLU A 173 -0.06 -9.43 6.12
C GLU A 173 1.31 -9.19 6.80
N GLU A 174 1.75 -10.13 7.64
CA GLU A 174 3.08 -10.09 8.27
C GLU A 174 4.21 -10.09 7.23
N GLY A 175 4.04 -10.86 6.16
CA GLY A 175 4.97 -10.88 5.02
C GLY A 175 5.05 -9.54 4.32
N VAL A 176 3.92 -8.85 4.12
CA VAL A 176 3.89 -7.48 3.56
C VAL A 176 4.60 -6.50 4.48
N ALA A 177 4.28 -6.50 5.78
CA ALA A 177 4.92 -5.61 6.76
C ALA A 177 6.44 -5.81 6.80
N THR A 178 6.90 -7.06 6.89
CA THR A 178 8.32 -7.43 6.93
C THR A 178 9.04 -7.06 5.64
N TRP A 179 8.43 -7.33 4.48
CA TRP A 179 9.05 -7.04 3.19
C TRP A 179 9.17 -5.54 2.95
N ILE A 180 8.13 -4.76 3.23
CA ILE A 180 8.18 -3.29 3.12
C ILE A 180 9.22 -2.73 4.09
N PHE A 181 9.33 -3.27 5.30
CA PHE A 181 10.36 -2.85 6.27
C PHE A 181 11.78 -3.01 5.71
N GLY A 182 12.08 -4.14 5.08
CA GLY A 182 13.36 -4.35 4.40
C GLY A 182 13.65 -3.29 3.33
N GLN A 183 12.63 -2.85 2.57
CA GLN A 183 12.80 -1.77 1.59
C GLN A 183 12.93 -0.40 2.25
N ALA A 184 12.15 -0.15 3.30
CA ALA A 184 12.07 1.13 3.99
C ALA A 184 13.39 1.51 4.66
N VAL A 185 14.15 0.54 5.17
CA VAL A 185 15.50 0.77 5.74
C VAL A 185 16.42 1.49 4.74
N ALA A 186 16.38 1.13 3.46
CA ALA A 186 17.20 1.75 2.42
C ALA A 186 16.67 3.14 1.97
N LEU A 187 15.44 3.48 2.35
CA LEU A 187 14.71 4.68 1.93
C LEU A 187 14.41 5.61 3.13
N ASP A 188 15.26 5.54 4.16
CA ASP A 188 15.15 6.29 5.43
C ASP A 188 13.74 6.26 6.03
N PHE A 189 13.14 5.07 6.04
CA PHE A 189 11.80 4.82 6.54
C PHE A 189 10.75 5.76 5.94
N PHE A 190 10.94 6.18 4.68
CA PHE A 190 10.07 7.08 3.94
C PHE A 190 9.89 8.46 4.60
N ALA A 191 10.92 9.00 5.26
CA ALA A 191 10.86 10.29 5.96
C ALA A 191 10.37 11.46 5.07
N ASP A 192 10.89 11.54 3.84
CA ASP A 192 10.61 12.64 2.90
C ASP A 192 9.73 12.25 1.71
N VAL A 193 9.19 11.02 1.70
CA VAL A 193 8.37 10.52 0.59
C VAL A 193 6.96 11.06 0.69
N LYS A 194 6.49 11.74 -0.36
CA LYS A 194 5.13 12.29 -0.43
C LYS A 194 4.16 11.30 -1.10
N PRO A 195 2.83 11.47 -0.89
CA PRO A 195 1.84 10.72 -1.66
C PRO A 195 2.06 10.88 -3.17
N GLY A 196 2.11 9.77 -3.88
CA GLY A 196 2.43 9.67 -5.30
C GLY A 196 3.88 9.31 -5.61
N GLU A 197 4.80 9.39 -4.63
CA GLU A 197 6.23 9.18 -4.82
C GLU A 197 6.71 7.79 -4.39
N LEU A 198 5.88 7.02 -3.66
CA LEU A 198 6.24 5.66 -3.27
C LEU A 198 6.48 4.80 -4.52
N PRO A 199 7.60 4.04 -4.61
CA PRO A 199 7.96 3.32 -5.82
C PRO A 199 6.84 2.43 -6.31
N PHE A 200 6.45 2.59 -7.58
CA PHE A 200 5.30 1.91 -8.13
C PHE A 200 5.46 0.38 -8.14
N ASP A 201 6.67 -0.11 -8.38
CA ASP A 201 6.95 -1.54 -8.30
C ASP A 201 6.80 -2.07 -6.87
N MET A 202 7.05 -1.25 -5.85
CA MET A 202 6.82 -1.67 -4.47
C MET A 202 5.34 -2.01 -4.22
N LEU A 203 4.46 -1.11 -4.67
CA LEU A 203 3.01 -1.28 -4.59
C LEU A 203 2.50 -2.47 -5.42
N LYS A 204 3.09 -2.74 -6.59
CA LYS A 204 2.76 -3.95 -7.36
C LYS A 204 3.12 -5.23 -6.62
N HIS A 205 4.27 -5.28 -5.94
CA HIS A 205 4.64 -6.44 -5.14
C HIS A 205 3.68 -6.63 -3.97
N VAL A 206 3.27 -5.56 -3.29
CA VAL A 206 2.22 -5.64 -2.24
C VAL A 206 0.95 -6.29 -2.81
N ARG A 207 0.48 -5.85 -3.98
CA ARG A 207 -0.68 -6.48 -4.65
C ARG A 207 -0.46 -7.97 -4.96
N GLN A 208 0.75 -8.36 -5.34
CA GLN A 208 1.09 -9.78 -5.56
C GLN A 208 1.05 -10.60 -4.26
N PHE A 209 1.49 -10.04 -3.13
CA PHE A 209 1.39 -10.69 -1.82
C PHE A 209 -0.07 -10.96 -1.45
N VAL A 210 -0.93 -9.96 -1.62
CA VAL A 210 -2.34 -10.06 -1.23
C VAL A 210 -3.25 -10.63 -2.33
N ALA A 211 -2.69 -11.19 -3.40
CA ALA A 211 -3.47 -11.81 -4.47
C ALA A 211 -4.33 -12.97 -3.94
N GLY A 212 -5.62 -12.96 -4.28
CA GLY A 212 -6.61 -13.91 -3.78
C GLY A 212 -7.26 -13.52 -2.45
N TYR A 213 -6.86 -12.40 -1.84
CA TYR A 213 -7.49 -11.84 -0.64
C TYR A 213 -8.36 -10.64 -1.00
N GLU A 214 -9.30 -10.29 -0.13
CA GLU A 214 -10.14 -9.10 -0.30
C GLU A 214 -9.31 -7.81 -0.43
N ALA A 215 -8.12 -7.77 0.18
CA ALA A 215 -7.20 -6.66 0.09
C ALA A 215 -6.57 -6.46 -1.31
N GLU A 216 -6.65 -7.44 -2.21
CA GLU A 216 -6.25 -7.31 -3.62
C GLU A 216 -7.05 -6.22 -4.35
N GLN A 217 -8.34 -6.08 -3.98
CA GLN A 217 -9.26 -5.15 -4.60
C GLN A 217 -9.00 -3.69 -4.19
N ILE A 218 -8.14 -3.48 -3.20
CA ILE A 218 -7.82 -2.15 -2.69
C ILE A 218 -6.90 -1.42 -3.69
N PRO A 219 -7.26 -0.19 -4.11
CA PRO A 219 -6.44 0.61 -5.02
C PRO A 219 -5.02 0.84 -4.47
N LEU A 220 -4.03 0.86 -5.35
CA LEU A 220 -2.63 1.06 -4.93
C LEU A 220 -2.37 2.43 -4.29
N TRP A 221 -3.14 3.46 -4.65
CA TRP A 221 -3.05 4.76 -3.96
C TRP A 221 -3.44 4.67 -2.48
N LEU A 222 -4.37 3.79 -2.12
CA LEU A 222 -4.82 3.62 -0.74
C LEU A 222 -3.83 2.77 0.06
N TRP A 223 -3.23 1.76 -0.58
CA TRP A 223 -2.07 1.04 -0.04
C TRP A 223 -0.89 1.97 0.26
N GLU A 224 -0.59 2.91 -0.64
CA GLU A 224 0.43 3.93 -0.37
C GLU A 224 0.09 4.76 0.87
N GLU A 225 -1.15 5.25 1.00
CA GLU A 225 -1.58 6.03 2.17
C GLU A 225 -1.38 5.24 3.47
N ALA A 226 -1.77 3.96 3.48
CA ALA A 226 -1.60 3.10 4.65
C ALA A 226 -0.14 2.91 5.04
N ILE A 227 0.72 2.65 4.05
CA ILE A 227 2.16 2.51 4.26
C ILE A 227 2.73 3.81 4.83
N LEU A 228 2.51 4.95 4.17
CA LEU A 228 3.08 6.24 4.60
C LEU A 228 2.61 6.64 6.01
N GLN A 229 1.34 6.41 6.34
CA GLN A 229 0.81 6.68 7.68
C GLN A 229 1.42 5.75 8.75
N GLY A 230 1.55 4.46 8.45
CA GLY A 230 2.22 3.50 9.34
C GLY A 230 3.68 3.87 9.59
N TYR A 231 4.41 4.28 8.55
CA TYR A 231 5.80 4.70 8.68
C TYR A 231 5.98 6.04 9.40
N ALA A 232 5.03 6.98 9.25
CA ALA A 232 5.04 8.19 10.06
C ALA A 232 4.93 7.86 11.56
N ALA A 233 4.02 6.96 11.93
CA ALA A 233 3.86 6.54 13.32
C ALA A 233 5.02 5.65 13.82
N PHE A 234 5.60 4.81 12.95
CA PHE A 234 6.81 4.05 13.25
C PHE A 234 8.00 4.97 13.58
N ARG A 235 8.25 5.99 12.74
CA ARG A 235 9.32 6.98 12.99
C ARG A 235 9.11 7.72 14.32
N PHE A 236 7.87 8.11 14.62
CA PHE A 236 7.53 8.70 15.91
C PHE A 236 7.88 7.77 17.08
N LEU A 237 7.52 6.48 17.00
CA LEU A 237 7.84 5.51 18.06
C LEU A 237 9.34 5.25 18.19
N ARG A 238 10.09 5.27 17.09
CA ARG A 238 11.56 5.16 17.13
C ARG A 238 12.22 6.35 17.82
N GLU A 239 11.66 7.54 17.69
CA GLU A 239 12.18 8.73 18.37
C GLU A 239 11.77 8.76 19.84
N HIS A 240 10.46 8.62 20.11
CA HIS A 240 9.89 8.86 21.43
C HIS A 240 9.81 7.63 22.33
N ARG A 241 10.00 6.42 21.78
CA ARG A 241 9.95 5.11 22.47
C ARG A 241 8.61 4.78 23.14
N ARG A 242 7.61 5.63 22.92
CA ARG A 242 6.23 5.48 23.35
C ARG A 242 5.32 6.43 22.58
N GLY A 243 4.04 6.11 22.48
CA GLY A 243 3.02 6.95 21.87
C GLY A 243 1.63 6.37 22.05
N ARG A 244 0.62 7.18 21.77
CA ARG A 244 -0.77 6.75 21.65
C ARG A 244 -1.17 6.83 20.19
N LEU A 245 -1.56 5.68 19.63
CA LEU A 245 -2.16 5.58 18.31
C LEU A 245 -3.65 5.89 18.40
N HIS A 246 -4.14 6.66 17.44
CA HIS A 246 -5.57 6.83 17.17
C HIS A 246 -5.86 6.28 15.77
N ILE A 247 -6.65 5.22 15.74
CA ILE A 247 -7.07 4.49 14.55
C ILE A 247 -8.49 4.95 14.23
N ASP A 248 -8.65 5.73 13.16
CA ASP A 248 -9.93 6.26 12.70
C ASP A 248 -10.25 5.69 11.31
N ILE A 249 -11.14 4.70 11.29
CA ILE A 249 -11.58 4.03 10.06
C ILE A 249 -12.47 4.95 9.22
N HIS A 250 -13.26 5.81 9.86
CA HIS A 250 -14.19 6.70 9.15
C HIS A 250 -13.44 7.70 8.28
N ASN A 251 -12.37 8.27 8.81
CA ASN A 251 -11.53 9.24 8.10
C ASN A 251 -10.31 8.62 7.43
N ARG A 252 -10.17 7.29 7.46
CA ARG A 252 -9.09 6.54 6.82
C ARG A 252 -7.71 7.00 7.31
N ARG A 253 -7.60 7.13 8.63
CA ARG A 253 -6.49 7.85 9.27
C ARG A 253 -5.96 7.15 10.51
N LEU A 254 -4.64 6.95 10.52
CA LEU A 254 -3.84 6.66 11.68
C LEU A 254 -3.12 7.96 12.10
N THR A 255 -3.27 8.35 13.36
CA THR A 255 -2.43 9.39 13.95
C THR A 255 -1.75 8.88 15.21
N ILE A 256 -0.67 9.55 15.60
CA ILE A 256 0.08 9.24 16.80
C ILE A 256 0.38 10.53 17.57
N GLU A 257 0.29 10.44 18.89
CA GLU A 257 0.63 11.52 19.80
C GLU A 257 1.46 11.01 20.97
N THR A 258 2.03 11.95 21.73
CA THR A 258 2.73 11.62 22.97
C THR A 258 1.78 10.95 23.95
N LEU A 259 2.19 9.80 24.47
CA LEU A 259 1.40 9.09 25.48
C LEU A 259 1.35 9.94 26.77
N PRO A 260 0.17 10.20 27.35
CA PRO A 260 0.03 10.96 28.60
C PRO A 260 0.82 10.38 29.78
#